data_AF-A0A947KQA6-F1
#
_entry.id   AF-A0A947KQA6-F1
#
_cell.length_a   1.000
_cell.length_b   1.000
_cell.length_c   1.000
_cell.angle_alpha   90.00
_cell.angle_beta   90.00
_cell.angle_gamma   90.00
#
_symmetry.space_group_name_H-M   'P 1'
#
loop_
_entity.id
_entity.type
_entity.pdbx_description
1 polymer ?
#
loop_
_entity_poly.entity_id
_entity_poly.type
_entity_poly.pdbx_seq_one_letter_code
_entity_poly.pdbx_strand_id
1 'polypeptide(L)'
;MKTIDVTIVGGGMITHDLILPSIYQLQRTGVVGKISICALNTPPLKTLKESPEICQAFPGQSFTPYPALTETPDRNFPDLFKQVLAKMPPRQAVVVAMPDQFHYAVVKEA
;
A
#
# COMPACT_ATOMS: atom_id res chain seq x y z
N MET A 1 3.24 1.10 22.89
CA MET A 1 1.91 0.81 22.30
C MET A 1 2.07 -0.32 21.28
N LYS A 2 1.00 -1.07 20.99
CA LYS A 2 1.02 -2.03 19.88
C LYS A 2 0.97 -1.25 18.56
N THR A 3 1.81 -1.61 17.60
CA THR A 3 1.83 -0.99 16.26
C THR A 3 0.54 -1.30 15.49
N ILE A 4 0.17 -0.43 14.56
CA ILE A 4 -0.93 -0.64 13.61
C ILE A 4 -0.35 -1.09 12.26
N ASP A 5 -0.82 -2.21 11.73
CA ASP A 5 -0.54 -2.63 10.37
C ASP A 5 -1.38 -1.78 9.40
N VAL A 6 -0.78 -1.36 8.30
CA VAL A 6 -1.40 -0.44 7.33
C VAL A 6 -1.47 -1.10 5.96
N THR A 7 -2.65 -1.07 5.35
CA THR A 7 -2.83 -1.40 3.93
C THR A 7 -3.17 -0.13 3.15
N ILE A 8 -2.37 0.21 2.15
CA ILE A 8 -2.67 1.29 1.20
C ILE A 8 -3.35 0.67 -0.02
N VAL A 9 -4.54 1.14 -0.38
CA VAL A 9 -5.25 0.73 -1.60
C VAL A 9 -5.09 1.84 -2.63
N GLY A 10 -4.21 1.62 -3.61
CA GLY A 10 -3.77 2.58 -4.60
C GLY A 10 -2.24 2.75 -4.57
N GLY A 11 -1.58 2.54 -5.71
CA GLY A 11 -0.12 2.66 -5.85
C GLY A 11 0.32 3.86 -6.68
N GLY A 12 -0.56 4.83 -6.93
CA GLY A 12 -0.31 5.95 -7.84
C GLY A 12 0.58 7.05 -7.26
N MET A 13 0.60 8.19 -7.96
CA MET A 13 1.44 9.36 -7.63
C MET A 13 1.31 9.81 -6.17
N ILE A 14 0.09 9.92 -5.63
CA ILE A 14 -0.11 10.34 -4.24
C ILE A 14 0.47 9.36 -3.22
N THR A 15 0.49 8.07 -3.56
CA THR A 15 1.15 7.04 -2.75
C THR A 15 2.65 7.21 -2.78
N HIS A 16 3.24 7.49 -3.94
CA HIS A 16 4.67 7.74 -4.09
C HIS A 16 5.12 8.99 -3.33
N ASP A 17 4.47 10.12 -3.58
CA ASP A 17 4.99 11.43 -3.18
C ASP A 17 4.69 11.76 -1.70
N LEU A 18 3.54 11.31 -1.18
CA LEU A 18 3.06 11.74 0.14
C LEU A 18 2.79 10.59 1.10
N ILE A 19 1.96 9.61 0.70
CA ILE A 19 1.42 8.63 1.64
C ILE A 19 2.51 7.64 2.08
N LEU A 20 3.22 7.00 1.15
CA LEU A 20 4.23 6.00 1.49
C LEU A 20 5.38 6.60 2.33
N PRO A 21 5.94 7.79 2.00
CA PRO A 21 6.91 8.46 2.87
C PRO A 21 6.37 8.73 4.28
N SER A 22 5.12 9.18 4.40
CA SER A 22 4.49 9.44 5.70
C SER A 22 4.31 8.16 6.52
N ILE A 23 3.83 7.08 5.89
CA ILE A 23 3.65 5.78 6.54
C ILE A 23 5.01 5.17 6.93
N TYR A 24 6.05 5.32 6.11
CA TYR A 24 7.41 4.90 6.47
C TYR A 24 7.97 5.70 7.65
N GLN A 25 7.73 7.00 7.72
CA GLN A 25 8.12 7.78 8.88
C GLN A 25 7.40 7.30 10.15
N LEU A 26 6.10 6.97 10.06
CA LEU A 26 5.34 6.39 11.19
C LEU A 26 5.83 4.99 11.57
N GLN A 27 6.33 4.20 10.62
CA GLN A 27 6.97 2.91 10.93
C GLN A 27 8.29 3.12 11.68
N ARG A 28 9.10 4.11 11.26
CA ARG A 28 10.37 4.46 11.92
C ARG A 28 10.18 4.93 13.36
N THR A 29 9.08 5.62 13.66
CA THR A 29 8.74 6.07 15.02
C THR A 29 8.00 5.02 15.86
N GLY A 30 7.79 3.81 15.33
CA GLY A 30 7.18 2.70 16.06
C GLY A 30 5.65 2.79 16.19
N VAL A 31 4.99 3.57 15.34
CA VAL A 31 3.52 3.66 15.26
C VAL A 31 2.97 2.61 14.30
N VAL A 32 3.59 2.46 13.12
CA VAL A 32 3.19 1.52 12.08
C VAL A 32 4.04 0.24 12.13
N GLY A 33 3.38 -0.90 11.95
CA GLY A 33 3.99 -2.23 11.89
C GLY A 33 4.25 -2.66 10.45
N LYS A 34 3.48 -3.63 9.97
CA LYS A 34 3.56 -4.11 8.59
C LYS A 34 2.86 -3.14 7.64
N ILE A 35 3.40 -3.02 6.44
CA ILE A 35 2.85 -2.18 5.38
C ILE A 35 2.56 -3.06 4.17
N SER A 36 1.33 -2.97 3.65
CA SER A 36 0.93 -3.59 2.39
C SER A 36 0.46 -2.51 1.42
N ILE A 37 0.72 -2.68 0.13
CA ILE A 37 0.18 -1.79 -0.91
C ILE A 37 -0.51 -2.64 -1.96
N CYS A 38 -1.81 -2.41 -2.14
CA CYS A 38 -2.62 -3.02 -3.17
C CYS A 38 -2.85 -2.05 -4.33
N ALA A 39 -2.45 -2.42 -5.54
CA ALA A 39 -2.71 -1.64 -6.75
C ALA A 39 -3.43 -2.51 -7.81
N LEU A 40 -3.89 -1.88 -8.89
CA LEU A 40 -4.57 -2.57 -9.98
C LEU A 40 -3.66 -3.61 -10.67
N ASN A 41 -2.37 -3.32 -10.79
CA ASN A 41 -1.37 -4.14 -11.47
C ASN A 41 0.03 -3.86 -10.89
N THR A 42 1.06 -4.56 -11.38
CA THR A 42 2.42 -4.50 -10.81
C THR A 42 3.24 -3.25 -11.16
N PRO A 43 3.10 -2.56 -12.31
CA PRO A 43 3.94 -1.40 -12.65
C PRO A 43 4.05 -0.32 -11.57
N PRO A 44 2.95 0.25 -11.00
CA PRO A 44 3.07 1.26 -9.95
C PRO A 44 3.79 0.74 -8.70
N LEU A 45 3.61 -0.55 -8.36
CA LEU A 45 4.27 -1.16 -7.21
C LEU A 45 5.78 -1.30 -7.44
N LYS A 46 6.21 -1.62 -8.67
CA LYS A 46 7.63 -1.64 -9.04
C LYS A 46 8.23 -0.24 -8.92
N THR A 47 7.55 0.78 -9.46
CA THR A 47 7.98 2.18 -9.32
C THR A 47 8.17 2.58 -7.86
N LEU A 48 7.23 2.25 -6.98
CA LEU A 48 7.36 2.53 -5.54
C LEU A 48 8.53 1.78 -4.89
N LYS A 49 8.74 0.52 -5.28
CA LYS A 49 9.78 -0.36 -4.70
C LYS A 49 11.19 0.04 -5.12
N GLU A 50 11.33 0.53 -6.36
CA GLU A 50 12.60 0.84 -7.01
C GLU A 50 12.91 2.34 -7.03
N SER A 51 12.01 3.18 -6.49
CA SER A 51 12.21 4.63 -6.41
C SER A 51 13.52 4.96 -5.67
N PRO A 52 14.51 5.58 -6.34
CA PRO A 52 15.79 5.91 -5.72
C PRO A 52 15.63 6.88 -4.55
N GLU A 53 14.71 7.84 -4.69
CA GLU A 53 14.41 8.85 -3.66
C GLU A 53 13.87 8.18 -2.39
N ILE A 54 12.87 7.31 -2.53
CA ILE A 54 12.28 6.57 -1.40
C ILE A 54 13.33 5.66 -0.75
N CYS A 55 14.11 4.91 -1.55
CA CYS A 55 15.14 4.02 -1.05
C CYS A 55 16.24 4.76 -0.30
N GLN A 56 16.63 5.95 -0.76
CA GLN A 56 17.64 6.79 -0.11
C GLN A 56 17.11 7.41 1.19
N ALA A 57 15.87 7.90 1.21
CA ALA A 57 15.28 8.55 2.38
C ALA A 57 14.87 7.55 3.48
N PHE A 58 14.47 6.33 3.10
CA PHE A 58 13.99 5.28 3.99
C PHE A 58 14.74 3.95 3.82
N PRO A 59 16.06 3.92 4.08
CA PRO A 59 16.89 2.73 3.88
C PRO A 59 16.40 1.57 4.74
N GLY A 60 16.24 0.39 4.12
CA GLY A 60 15.78 -0.84 4.78
C GLY A 60 14.27 -0.93 5.01
N GLN A 61 13.49 0.12 4.73
CA GLN A 61 12.03 0.08 4.83
C GLN A 61 11.41 -0.52 3.57
N SER A 62 10.27 -1.18 3.74
CA SER A 62 9.61 -1.87 2.65
C SER A 62 8.14 -2.13 2.92
N PHE A 63 7.43 -2.49 1.86
CA PHE A 63 6.05 -2.99 1.91
C PHE A 63 5.90 -4.32 1.17
N THR A 64 4.83 -5.04 1.50
CA THR A 64 4.35 -6.21 0.75
C THR A 64 3.47 -5.77 -0.42
N PRO A 65 3.87 -6.05 -1.68
CA PRO A 65 3.12 -5.64 -2.87
C PRO A 65 1.97 -6.62 -3.17
N TYR A 66 0.81 -6.07 -3.51
CA TYR A 66 -0.34 -6.81 -4.02
C TYR A 66 -0.83 -6.14 -5.32
N PRO A 67 -0.83 -6.81 -6.49
CA PRO A 67 -0.31 -8.15 -6.73
C PRO A 67 1.20 -8.28 -6.45
N ALA A 68 1.67 -9.52 -6.27
CA ALA A 68 3.10 -9.79 -6.15
C ALA A 68 3.84 -9.32 -7.41
N LEU A 69 5.06 -8.80 -7.27
CA LEU A 69 5.83 -8.25 -8.40
C LEU A 69 6.24 -9.29 -9.45
N THR A 70 6.06 -10.58 -9.15
CA THR A 70 6.23 -11.71 -10.05
C THR A 70 5.07 -11.89 -11.04
N GLU A 71 3.93 -11.24 -10.81
CA GLU A 71 2.79 -11.25 -11.74
C GLU A 71 3.09 -10.42 -13.00
N THR A 72 2.41 -10.77 -14.10
CA THR A 72 2.59 -10.07 -15.38
C THR A 72 2.13 -8.61 -15.30
N PRO A 73 2.88 -7.65 -15.87
CA PRO A 73 2.54 -6.23 -15.82
C PRO A 73 1.18 -5.85 -16.40
N ASP A 74 0.75 -6.55 -17.45
CA ASP A 74 -0.48 -6.26 -18.19
C ASP A 74 -1.74 -6.86 -17.54
N ARG A 75 -1.58 -7.66 -16.48
CA ARG A 75 -2.69 -8.29 -15.78
C ARG A 75 -3.25 -7.34 -14.72
N ASN A 76 -4.55 -7.07 -14.84
CA ASN A 76 -5.28 -6.26 -13.88
C ASN A 76 -5.99 -7.14 -12.84
N PHE A 77 -6.03 -6.64 -11.60
CA PHE A 77 -6.56 -7.31 -10.42
C PHE A 77 -7.60 -6.42 -9.70
N PRO A 78 -8.74 -6.11 -10.36
CA PRO A 78 -9.69 -5.11 -9.86
C PRO A 78 -10.28 -5.44 -8.47
N ASP A 79 -10.42 -6.72 -8.13
CA ASP A 79 -11.01 -7.19 -6.87
C ASP A 79 -9.99 -7.65 -5.82
N LEU A 80 -8.69 -7.58 -6.10
CA LEU A 80 -7.66 -8.11 -5.19
C LEU A 80 -7.65 -7.39 -3.85
N PHE A 81 -7.99 -6.10 -3.82
CA PHE A 81 -8.07 -5.35 -2.57
C PHE A 81 -9.04 -6.01 -1.57
N LYS A 82 -10.17 -6.55 -2.02
CA LYS A 82 -11.14 -7.25 -1.15
C LYS A 82 -10.49 -8.41 -0.41
N GLN A 83 -9.70 -9.21 -1.13
CA GLN A 83 -8.98 -10.35 -0.55
C GLN A 83 -7.87 -9.92 0.41
N VAL A 84 -7.21 -8.79 0.13
CA VAL A 84 -6.17 -8.23 1.01
C VAL A 84 -6.82 -7.73 2.31
N LEU A 85 -7.91 -6.97 2.20
CA LEU A 85 -8.65 -6.41 3.34
C LEU A 85 -9.26 -7.52 4.20
N ALA A 86 -9.90 -8.52 3.60
CA ALA A 86 -10.48 -9.66 4.33
C ALA A 86 -9.45 -10.48 5.14
N LYS A 87 -8.17 -10.43 4.77
CA LYS A 87 -7.07 -11.11 5.47
C LYS A 87 -6.44 -10.24 6.57
N MET A 88 -6.83 -8.98 6.68
CA MET A 88 -6.27 -8.09 7.71
C MET A 88 -6.72 -8.57 9.11
N PRO A 89 -5.82 -8.51 10.11
CA PRO A 89 -6.24 -8.65 11.50
C PRO A 89 -7.29 -7.59 11.87
N PRO A 90 -8.11 -7.83 12.91
CA PRO A 90 -9.04 -6.81 13.37
C PRO A 90 -8.30 -5.57 13.90
N ARG A 91 -8.95 -4.39 13.76
CA ARG A 91 -8.49 -3.09 14.26
C ARG A 91 -7.15 -2.62 13.66
N GLN A 92 -6.97 -2.86 12.37
CA GLN A 92 -5.87 -2.31 11.56
C GLN A 92 -6.36 -1.12 10.74
N ALA A 93 -5.46 -0.46 9.99
CA ALA A 93 -5.81 0.74 9.22
C ALA A 93 -5.70 0.53 7.70
N VAL A 94 -6.63 1.14 6.98
CA VAL A 94 -6.64 1.19 5.51
C VAL A 94 -6.51 2.64 5.07
N VAL A 95 -5.59 2.91 4.13
CA VAL A 95 -5.48 4.20 3.45
C VAL A 95 -5.99 4.04 2.03
N VAL A 96 -7.05 4.77 1.67
CA VAL A 96 -7.66 4.72 0.34
C VAL A 96 -7.04 5.82 -0.53
N ALA A 97 -6.29 5.42 -1.55
CA ALA A 97 -5.55 6.28 -2.48
C ALA A 97 -5.91 5.95 -3.95
N MET A 98 -7.21 5.78 -4.19
CA MET A 98 -7.79 5.48 -5.51
C MET A 98 -8.40 6.76 -6.12
N PRO A 99 -8.76 6.78 -7.42
CA PRO A 99 -9.68 7.78 -7.94
C PRO A 99 -10.99 7.82 -7.14
N ASP A 100 -11.52 9.02 -6.92
CA ASP A 100 -12.65 9.30 -6.01
C ASP A 100 -13.85 8.39 -6.21
N GLN A 101 -14.20 8.06 -7.46
CA GLN A 101 -15.34 7.21 -7.79
C GLN A 101 -15.24 5.79 -7.20
N PHE A 102 -14.05 5.35 -6.81
CA PHE A 102 -13.83 4.02 -6.22
C PHE A 102 -13.77 4.04 -4.68
N HIS A 103 -13.72 5.22 -4.05
CA HIS A 103 -13.55 5.31 -2.59
C HIS A 103 -14.66 4.60 -1.83
N TYR A 104 -15.92 4.80 -2.22
CA TYR A 104 -17.07 4.21 -1.54
C TYR A 104 -16.99 2.67 -1.49
N ALA A 105 -16.62 2.04 -2.61
CA ALA A 105 -16.53 0.58 -2.67
C ALA A 105 -15.41 0.03 -1.78
N VAL A 106 -14.28 0.73 -1.69
CA VAL A 106 -13.15 0.33 -0.84
C VAL A 106 -13.48 0.54 0.63
N VAL A 107 -14.08 1.68 1.00
CA VAL A 107 -14.46 1.98 2.39
C VAL A 107 -15.51 1.00 2.91
N LYS A 108 -16.44 0.56 2.07
CA LYS A 108 -17.45 -0.45 2.47
C LYS A 108 -16.83 -1.82 2.78
N GLU A 109 -15.68 -2.14 2.20
CA GLU A 109 -14.98 -3.40 2.39
C GLU A 109 -14.00 -3.37 3.59
N ALA A 110 -13.50 -2.18 3.95
CA ALA A 110 -12.52 -1.96 5.02
C ALA A 110 -13.15 -2.00 6.42
#